data_AF-A0A530GQF3-F1
#
_entry.id   AF-A0A530GQF3-F1
#
_cell.length_a   1.000
_cell.length_b   1.000
_cell.length_c   1.000
_cell.angle_alpha   90.00
_cell.angle_beta   90.00
_cell.angle_gamma   90.00
#
_symmetry.space_group_name_H-M   'P 1'
#
loop_
_entity.id
_entity.type
_entity.pdbx_description
1 polymer ?
#
loop_
_entity_poly.entity_id
_entity_poly.type
_entity_poly.pdbx_seq_one_letter_code
_entity_poly.pdbx_strand_id
1 'polypeptide(L)'
;SSRGEVVIGGGSDPYQLYSTRSTLDMKEHLAEGAVHLFPFLQGVRLLRQWAGITDMTPDYSPIMGASPLTNLWLDCGWGTWGFKATPVAGKRMAQTIAEGRMPDILKPFALERFETFRLLNEMGATAASH
;
A
#
# COMPACT_ATOMS: atom_id res chain seq x y z
N SER A 1 -13.44 19.72 -9.87
CA SER A 1 -13.64 18.48 -10.63
C SER A 1 -15.12 18.13 -10.61
N SER A 2 -15.76 17.96 -11.77
CA SER A 2 -17.20 17.71 -11.93
C SER A 2 -17.58 16.22 -11.94
N ARG A 3 -16.63 15.32 -11.65
CA ARG A 3 -16.85 13.87 -11.82
C ARG A 3 -17.89 13.25 -10.88
N GLY A 4 -17.97 13.70 -9.62
CA GLY A 4 -19.03 13.31 -8.69
C GLY A 4 -19.07 11.83 -8.26
N GLU A 5 -18.13 10.98 -8.71
CA GLU A 5 -18.06 9.57 -8.33
C GLU A 5 -17.59 9.37 -6.88
N VAL A 6 -18.09 8.31 -6.24
CA VAL A 6 -17.64 7.86 -4.92
C VAL A 6 -16.73 6.65 -5.12
N VAL A 7 -15.53 6.70 -4.54
CA VAL A 7 -14.57 5.60 -4.55
C VAL A 7 -14.47 5.03 -3.14
N ILE A 8 -14.83 3.76 -3.00
CA ILE A 8 -14.72 3.00 -1.75
C ILE A 8 -13.88 1.77 -2.06
N GLY A 9 -12.98 1.42 -1.16
CA GLY A 9 -12.10 0.28 -1.31
C GLY A 9 -11.51 -0.12 0.03
N GLY A 10 -11.01 -1.35 0.08
CA GLY A 10 -10.47 -1.97 1.27
C GLY A 10 -10.40 -3.49 1.05
N GLY A 11 -9.82 -4.19 2.00
CA GLY A 11 -9.61 -5.62 1.90
C GLY A 11 -8.42 -6.00 1.03
N SER A 12 -7.81 -7.11 1.40
CA SER A 12 -6.80 -7.83 0.63
C SER A 12 -7.22 -9.30 0.60
N ASP A 13 -6.88 -10.02 -0.47
CA ASP A 13 -7.05 -11.47 -0.46
C ASP A 13 -6.11 -12.09 0.59
N PRO A 14 -6.58 -13.06 1.40
CA PRO A 14 -5.75 -13.71 2.42
C PRO A 14 -4.69 -14.64 1.82
N TYR A 15 -4.67 -14.78 0.50
CA TYR A 15 -3.77 -15.65 -0.24
C TYR A 15 -2.88 -14.84 -1.18
N GLN A 16 -1.65 -15.30 -1.38
CA GLN A 16 -0.75 -14.72 -2.36
C GLN A 16 -1.27 -15.01 -3.77
N LEU A 17 -1.75 -13.97 -4.43
CA LEU A 17 -2.32 -14.06 -5.77
C LEU A 17 -1.68 -13.01 -6.68
N TYR A 18 -1.22 -13.44 -7.85
CA TYR A 18 -0.84 -12.55 -8.95
C TYR A 18 -2.06 -12.33 -9.86
N SER A 19 -3.17 -11.91 -9.27
CA SER A 19 -4.43 -11.65 -9.95
C SER A 19 -4.95 -10.26 -9.60
N THR A 20 -5.57 -9.60 -10.57
CA THR A 20 -6.24 -8.30 -10.40
C THR A 20 -7.76 -8.44 -10.39
N ARG A 21 -8.26 -9.66 -10.16
CA ARG A 21 -9.70 -9.93 -10.07
C ARG A 21 -10.24 -9.45 -8.72
N SER A 22 -11.48 -8.99 -8.72
CA SER A 22 -12.28 -8.79 -7.51
C SER A 22 -13.35 -9.88 -7.42
N THR A 23 -13.84 -10.17 -6.22
CA THR A 23 -14.86 -11.20 -5.95
C THR A 23 -16.21 -10.57 -5.60
N LEU A 24 -17.29 -11.35 -5.74
CA LEU A 24 -18.63 -10.93 -5.33
C LEU A 24 -18.67 -10.63 -3.83
N ASP A 25 -18.08 -11.52 -3.03
CA ASP A 25 -18.06 -11.42 -1.57
C ASP A 25 -17.40 -10.12 -1.09
N MET A 26 -16.24 -9.74 -1.66
CA MET A 26 -15.56 -8.49 -1.31
C MET A 26 -16.41 -7.27 -1.68
N LYS A 27 -17.06 -7.31 -2.84
CA LYS A 27 -17.96 -6.25 -3.30
C LYS A 27 -19.16 -6.08 -2.37
N GLU A 28 -19.80 -7.19 -1.97
CA GLU A 28 -20.95 -7.16 -1.08
C GLU A 28 -20.57 -6.66 0.32
N HIS A 29 -19.46 -7.14 0.87
CA HIS A 29 -18.94 -6.71 2.17
C HIS A 29 -18.65 -5.19 2.20
N LEU A 30 -17.97 -4.66 1.18
CA LEU A 30 -17.70 -3.22 1.08
C LEU A 30 -18.97 -2.39 0.87
N ALA A 31 -19.92 -2.88 0.07
CA ALA A 31 -21.19 -2.19 -0.18
C ALA A 31 -22.06 -2.13 1.08
N GLU A 32 -22.15 -3.24 1.81
CA GLU A 32 -22.83 -3.32 3.11
C GLU A 32 -22.22 -2.32 4.09
N GLY A 33 -20.91 -2.36 4.33
CA GLY A 33 -20.22 -1.43 5.22
C GLY A 33 -20.41 0.04 4.81
N ALA A 34 -20.36 0.33 3.51
CA ALA A 34 -20.59 1.69 3.01
C ALA A 34 -22.02 2.19 3.28
N VAL A 35 -23.04 1.36 3.06
CA VAL A 35 -24.44 1.73 3.32
C VAL A 35 -24.72 1.86 4.82
N HIS A 36 -24.12 1.02 5.65
CA HIS A 36 -24.24 1.14 7.11
C HIS A 36 -23.66 2.45 7.64
N LEU A 37 -22.49 2.86 7.12
CA LEU A 37 -21.85 4.12 7.52
C LEU A 37 -22.50 5.35 6.87
N PHE A 38 -22.98 5.21 5.64
CA PHE A 38 -23.52 6.29 4.81
C PHE A 38 -24.86 5.89 4.18
N PRO A 39 -25.97 5.93 4.94
CA PRO A 39 -27.28 5.47 4.45
C PRO A 39 -27.79 6.16 3.19
N PHE A 40 -27.36 7.40 2.93
CA PHE A 40 -27.72 8.13 1.70
C PHE A 40 -27.17 7.48 0.42
N LEU A 41 -26.26 6.49 0.53
CA LEU A 41 -25.73 5.73 -0.60
C LEU A 41 -26.64 4.55 -1.04
N GLN A 42 -27.71 4.22 -0.33
CA GLN A 42 -28.56 3.04 -0.62
C GLN A 42 -29.08 2.94 -2.06
N GLY A 43 -29.36 4.07 -2.72
CA GLY A 43 -29.85 4.12 -4.10
C GLY A 43 -28.76 4.29 -5.16
N VAL A 44 -27.49 4.41 -4.77
CA VAL A 44 -26.37 4.65 -5.70
C VAL A 44 -26.03 3.35 -6.42
N ARG A 45 -25.92 3.42 -7.75
CA ARG A 45 -25.53 2.26 -8.57
C ARG A 45 -24.01 2.09 -8.59
N LEU A 46 -23.55 0.86 -8.36
CA LEU A 46 -22.17 0.49 -8.57
C LEU A 46 -21.84 0.54 -10.07
N LEU A 47 -20.91 1.42 -10.45
CA LEU A 47 -20.50 1.59 -11.85
C LEU A 47 -19.43 0.58 -12.26
N ARG A 48 -18.47 0.31 -11.37
CA ARG A 48 -17.30 -0.54 -11.65
C ARG A 48 -16.71 -1.11 -10.36
N GLN A 49 -16.15 -2.31 -10.47
CA GLN A 49 -15.24 -2.90 -9.48
C GLN A 49 -13.90 -3.27 -10.15
N TRP A 50 -12.80 -3.21 -9.40
CA TRP A 50 -11.49 -3.64 -9.83
C TRP A 50 -10.64 -4.01 -8.61
N ALA A 51 -9.57 -4.75 -8.83
CA ALA A 51 -8.52 -4.97 -7.84
C ALA A 51 -7.15 -4.68 -8.44
N GLY A 52 -6.17 -4.51 -7.56
CA GLY A 52 -4.76 -4.35 -7.90
C GLY A 52 -3.92 -5.38 -7.15
N ILE A 53 -2.62 -5.38 -7.42
CA ILE A 53 -1.66 -6.20 -6.70
C ILE A 53 -0.93 -5.30 -5.71
N THR A 54 -0.81 -5.76 -4.46
CA THR A 54 -0.07 -5.09 -3.39
C THR A 54 1.05 -5.99 -2.91
N ASP A 55 2.28 -5.49 -2.98
CA ASP A 55 3.47 -6.17 -2.48
C ASP A 55 3.61 -5.91 -0.97
N MET A 56 3.27 -6.92 -0.17
CA MET A 56 3.25 -6.82 1.30
C MET A 56 4.55 -7.32 1.91
N THR A 57 5.10 -6.57 2.85
CA THR A 57 6.20 -7.03 3.71
C THR A 57 5.68 -7.64 5.01
N PRO A 58 6.46 -8.49 5.69
CA PRO A 58 6.04 -9.10 6.97
C PRO A 58 5.72 -8.10 8.09
N ASP A 59 6.26 -6.87 8.01
CA ASP A 59 6.07 -5.82 9.01
C ASP A 59 5.21 -4.64 8.51
N TYR A 60 4.55 -4.80 7.36
CA TYR A 60 3.67 -3.80 6.72
C TYR A 60 4.33 -2.46 6.40
N SER A 61 5.67 -2.41 6.42
CA SER A 61 6.48 -1.24 6.12
C SER A 61 7.25 -1.41 4.80
N PRO A 62 7.49 -0.34 4.03
CA PRO A 62 8.19 -0.45 2.76
C PRO A 62 9.66 -0.86 2.95
N ILE A 63 10.25 -1.36 1.87
CA ILE A 63 11.69 -1.56 1.73
C ILE A 63 12.21 -0.45 0.84
N MET A 64 13.09 0.37 1.40
CA MET A 64 13.67 1.51 0.71
C MET A 64 15.18 1.55 0.95
N GLY A 65 15.95 1.87 -0.10
CA GLY A 65 17.38 2.11 0.01
C GLY A 65 18.22 1.16 -0.84
N ALA A 66 19.44 0.88 -0.39
CA ALA A 66 20.39 0.07 -1.15
C ALA A 66 19.95 -1.40 -1.16
N SER A 67 20.17 -2.07 -2.29
CA SER A 67 20.15 -3.53 -2.35
C SER A 67 21.54 -4.09 -1.99
N PRO A 68 21.67 -5.41 -1.76
CA PRO A 68 22.98 -6.07 -1.65
C PRO A 68 23.84 -5.98 -2.92
N LEU A 69 23.24 -5.62 -4.06
CA LEU A 69 23.93 -5.46 -5.34
C LEU A 69 24.36 -4.00 -5.54
N THR A 70 25.61 -3.84 -6.01
CA THR A 70 26.16 -2.52 -6.30
C THR A 70 25.34 -1.81 -7.38
N ASN A 71 25.03 -0.52 -7.16
CA ASN A 71 24.24 0.32 -8.06
C ASN A 71 22.81 -0.16 -8.33
N LEU A 72 22.24 -0.99 -7.44
CA LEU A 72 20.82 -1.35 -7.45
C LEU A 72 20.16 -0.87 -6.16
N TRP A 73 19.01 -0.19 -6.32
CA TRP A 73 18.24 0.41 -5.24
C TRP A 73 16.83 -0.20 -5.20
N LEU A 74 16.26 -0.30 -4.00
CA LEU A 74 14.95 -0.87 -3.73
C LEU A 74 13.96 0.22 -3.31
N ASP A 75 12.77 0.16 -3.88
CA ASP A 75 11.59 0.92 -3.47
C ASP A 75 10.36 0.03 -3.72
N CYS A 76 10.03 -0.80 -2.73
CA CYS A 76 8.98 -1.82 -2.82
C CYS A 76 8.36 -2.08 -1.45
N GLY A 77 7.38 -2.98 -1.37
CA GLY A 77 6.78 -3.39 -0.11
C GLY A 77 5.80 -2.38 0.49
N TRP A 78 5.33 -1.42 -0.31
CA TRP A 78 4.43 -0.35 0.15
C TRP A 78 3.02 -0.86 0.47
N GLY A 79 2.67 -2.04 -0.03
CA GLY A 79 1.38 -2.65 0.19
C GLY A 79 0.22 -1.72 -0.18
N THR A 80 -0.70 -1.55 0.76
CA THR A 80 -1.96 -0.82 0.54
C THR A 80 -1.86 0.70 0.68
N TRP A 81 -0.70 1.25 1.04
CA TRP A 81 -0.61 2.65 1.45
C TRP A 81 0.43 3.51 0.74
N GLY A 82 1.11 2.97 -0.27
CA GLY A 82 2.14 3.67 -1.05
C GLY A 82 1.67 4.96 -1.74
N PHE A 83 0.39 5.06 -2.12
CA PHE A 83 -0.15 6.22 -2.84
C PHE A 83 0.07 7.54 -2.09
N LYS A 84 -0.11 7.54 -0.75
CA LYS A 84 0.05 8.77 0.05
C LYS A 84 1.52 9.20 0.13
N ALA A 85 2.44 8.23 0.06
CA ALA A 85 3.86 8.42 0.29
C ALA A 85 4.63 8.76 -0.99
N THR A 86 4.02 8.60 -2.17
CA THR A 86 4.66 8.78 -3.49
C THR A 86 5.54 10.03 -3.60
N PRO A 87 5.11 11.25 -3.18
CA PRO A 87 5.95 12.44 -3.34
C PRO A 87 7.23 12.38 -2.50
N VAL A 88 7.15 11.89 -1.26
CA VAL A 88 8.29 11.80 -0.35
C VAL A 88 9.18 10.63 -0.75
N ALA A 89 8.60 9.49 -1.10
CA ALA A 89 9.31 8.30 -1.55
C ALA A 89 10.20 8.62 -2.76
N GLY A 90 9.60 9.15 -3.84
CA GLY A 90 10.34 9.51 -5.05
C GLY A 90 11.44 10.54 -4.80
N LYS A 91 11.14 11.60 -4.03
CA LYS A 91 12.13 12.64 -3.70
C LYS A 91 13.32 12.08 -2.91
N ARG A 92 13.05 11.26 -1.90
CA ARG A 92 14.11 10.72 -1.03
C ARG A 92 14.89 9.62 -1.71
N MET A 93 14.27 8.76 -2.52
CA MET A 93 14.99 7.79 -3.33
C MET A 93 15.87 8.46 -4.38
N ALA A 94 15.38 9.49 -5.07
CA ALA A 94 16.21 10.27 -6.00
C ALA A 94 17.42 10.89 -5.30
N GLN A 95 17.24 11.44 -4.10
CA GLN A 95 18.34 11.96 -3.28
C GLN A 95 19.35 10.86 -2.91
N THR A 96 18.87 9.71 -2.45
CA THR A 96 19.70 8.55 -2.10
C THR A 96 20.56 8.09 -3.28
N ILE A 97 19.98 8.00 -4.47
CA ILE A 97 20.67 7.58 -5.70
C ILE A 97 21.74 8.60 -6.10
N ALA A 98 21.42 9.90 -6.07
CA ALA A 98 22.31 10.96 -6.48
C ALA A 98 23.51 11.16 -5.53
N GLU A 99 23.28 11.04 -4.22
CA GLU A 99 24.31 11.28 -3.19
C GLU A 99 25.03 10.00 -2.73
N GLY A 100 24.51 8.82 -3.08
CA GLY A 100 24.98 7.53 -2.57
C GLY A 100 24.78 7.37 -1.05
N ARG A 101 23.94 8.20 -0.43
CA ARG A 101 23.71 8.21 1.02
C ARG A 101 22.23 8.26 1.33
N MET A 102 21.78 7.33 2.19
CA MET A 102 20.39 7.27 2.60
C MET A 102 20.05 8.35 3.66
N PRO A 103 19.03 9.19 3.43
CA PRO A 103 18.53 10.15 4.40
C PRO A 103 18.03 9.48 5.69
N ASP A 104 18.12 10.16 6.83
CA ASP A 104 17.75 9.59 8.13
C ASP A 104 16.30 9.07 8.18
N ILE A 105 15.38 9.76 7.52
CA ILE A 105 13.97 9.35 7.43
C ILE A 105 13.77 8.00 6.71
N LEU A 106 14.70 7.60 5.84
CA LEU A 106 14.63 6.33 5.12
C LEU A 106 15.35 5.18 5.84
N LYS A 107 16.29 5.48 6.74
CA LYS A 107 17.09 4.45 7.44
C LYS A 107 16.28 3.34 8.11
N PRO A 108 15.12 3.62 8.74
CA PRO A 108 14.31 2.56 9.32
C PRO A 108 13.78 1.56 8.29
N PHE A 109 13.59 1.96 7.03
CA PHE A 109 13.01 1.16 5.95
C PHE A 109 14.04 0.34 5.17
N ALA A 110 15.30 0.29 5.62
CA ALA A 110 16.36 -0.49 4.99
C ALA A 110 16.01 -1.99 4.96
N LEU A 111 16.55 -2.73 3.98
CA LEU A 111 16.31 -4.17 3.84
C LEU A 111 16.87 -4.95 5.04
N GLU A 112 18.00 -4.49 5.58
CA GLU A 112 18.75 -5.07 6.70
C GLU A 112 17.94 -5.11 8.00
N ARG A 113 16.81 -4.40 8.08
CA ARG A 113 15.92 -4.46 9.25
C ARG A 113 15.36 -5.87 9.47
N PHE A 114 15.18 -6.65 8.41
CA PHE A 114 14.71 -8.03 8.50
C PHE A 114 15.79 -8.99 9.00
N GLU A 115 17.06 -8.72 8.68
CA GLU A 115 18.20 -9.50 9.20
C GLU A 115 18.46 -9.20 10.68
N THR A 116 18.29 -7.94 11.06
CA THR A 116 18.54 -7.45 12.43
C THR A 116 17.31 -7.53 13.34
N PHE A 117 16.18 -8.04 12.83
CA PHE A 117 14.90 -8.13 13.53
C PHE A 117 14.39 -6.79 14.11
N ARG A 118 14.77 -5.66 13.49
CA ARG A 118 14.31 -4.31 13.87
C ARG A 118 13.07 -3.92 13.06
N LEU A 119 12.02 -4.71 13.20
CA LEU A 119 10.76 -4.52 12.48
C LEU A 119 10.05 -3.24 12.95
N LEU A 120 9.40 -2.55 12.01
CA LEU A 120 8.67 -1.30 12.31
C LEU A 120 7.20 -1.53 12.68
N ASN A 121 6.66 -2.72 12.38
CA ASN A 121 5.30 -3.19 12.68
C ASN A 121 4.20 -2.11 12.51
N GLU A 122 3.89 -1.80 11.26
CA GLU A 122 2.87 -0.80 10.90
C GLU A 122 1.47 -1.40 10.68
N MET A 123 1.25 -2.66 11.07
CA MET A 123 0.01 -3.40 10.81
C MET A 123 -1.26 -2.66 11.29
N GLY A 124 -1.20 -2.01 12.45
CA GLY A 124 -2.33 -1.24 12.99
C GLY A 124 -2.52 0.14 12.36
N ALA A 125 -1.48 0.72 11.74
CA ALA A 125 -1.55 2.02 11.08
C ALA A 125 -2.01 1.91 9.62
N THR A 126 -1.88 0.72 9.02
CA THR A 126 -2.45 0.43 7.71
C THR A 126 -3.96 0.27 7.81
N ALA A 127 -4.71 1.18 7.18
CA ALA A 127 -6.17 1.23 7.26
C ALA A 127 -6.90 0.16 6.45
N ALA A 128 -6.18 -0.68 5.70
CA ALA A 128 -6.76 -1.80 4.96
C ALA A 128 -6.63 -3.06 5.82
N SER A 129 -7.65 -3.92 5.81
CA SER A 129 -7.55 -5.25 6.39
C SER A 129 -6.62 -6.13 5.55
N HIS A 130 -5.84 -6.96 6.23
CA HIS A 130 -4.86 -7.88 5.65
C HIS A 130 -5.03 -9.28 6.19
#